data_AF-A0AB39MHU5-F1
#
_entry.id   AF-A0AB39MHU5-F1
#
_cell.length_a   1.000
_cell.length_b   1.000
_cell.length_c   1.000
_cell.angle_alpha   90.00
_cell.angle_beta   90.00
_cell.angle_gamma   90.00
#
_symmetry.space_group_name_H-M   'P 1'
#
loop_
_entity.id
_entity.type
_entity.pdbx_description
1 polymer ?
#
loop_
_entity_poly.entity_id
_entity_poly.type
_entity_poly.pdbx_seq_one_letter_code
_entity_poly.pdbx_strand_id
1 'polypeptide(L)'
;MGTWDVGPFDNDTAADWCGGLDDAAPDARLGLVRDTLARAADTLGYLDADVADEAVAAAALVAAQCPGGEPADPHYGPDEPVPDLTALRALALQALDRVMTDPSELLELWAQSDGAPWHAAVNRLRSTLTPRPPGEQPRLT
;
A
#
# COMPACT_ATOMS: atom_id res chain seq x y z
N MET A 1 -10.07 9.03 12.40
CA MET A 1 -8.85 9.42 11.68
C MET A 1 -9.25 10.27 10.49
N GLY A 2 -8.45 11.28 10.15
CA GLY A 2 -8.66 12.23 9.06
C GLY A 2 -7.75 11.96 7.87
N THR A 3 -8.10 12.57 6.74
CA THR A 3 -7.41 12.44 5.45
C THR A 3 -7.25 13.83 4.86
N TRP A 4 -6.07 14.18 4.33
CA TRP A 4 -5.78 15.51 3.78
C TRP A 4 -5.43 15.50 2.28
N ASP A 5 -5.08 14.35 1.72
CA ASP A 5 -4.91 14.14 0.28
C ASP A 5 -5.16 12.64 -0.04
N VAL A 6 -4.90 12.21 -1.28
CA VAL A 6 -5.26 10.88 -1.79
C VAL A 6 -4.07 9.92 -1.84
N GLY A 7 -2.88 10.35 -1.39
CA GLY A 7 -1.70 9.52 -1.40
C GLY A 7 -1.72 8.44 -0.30
N PRO A 8 -0.86 7.41 -0.43
CA PRO A 8 -0.84 6.27 0.49
C PRO A 8 -0.52 6.62 1.95
N PHE A 9 0.07 7.80 2.17
CA PHE A 9 0.50 8.29 3.48
C PHE A 9 -0.30 9.51 3.94
N ASP A 10 -1.31 9.95 3.16
CA ASP A 10 -2.02 11.22 3.39
C ASP A 10 -3.25 11.09 4.30
N ASN A 11 -3.13 10.27 5.33
CA ASN A 11 -4.14 10.08 6.37
C ASN A 11 -3.48 9.77 7.72
N ASP A 12 -4.20 10.07 8.81
CA ASP A 12 -3.66 9.90 10.16
C ASP A 12 -3.27 8.44 10.44
N THR A 13 -4.05 7.46 9.94
CA THR A 13 -3.81 6.04 10.22
C THR A 13 -2.49 5.56 9.60
N ALA A 14 -2.23 5.93 8.34
CA ALA A 14 -0.99 5.61 7.65
C ALA A 14 0.22 6.30 8.30
N ALA A 15 0.06 7.55 8.75
CA ALA A 15 1.11 8.29 9.44
C ALA A 15 1.46 7.64 10.79
N ASP A 16 0.45 7.26 11.59
CA ASP A 16 0.63 6.55 12.86
C ASP A 16 1.31 5.19 12.64
N TRP A 17 0.93 4.47 11.58
CA TRP A 17 1.56 3.21 11.21
C TRP A 17 3.04 3.37 10.79
N CYS A 18 3.38 4.44 10.05
CA CYS A 18 4.76 4.74 9.72
C CYS A 18 5.59 5.05 10.97
N GLY A 19 5.06 5.82 11.91
CA GLY A 19 5.71 6.05 13.21
C GLY A 19 5.97 4.74 13.97
N GLY A 20 5.00 3.83 13.97
CA GLY A 20 5.17 2.49 14.54
C GLY A 20 6.22 1.63 13.82
N LEU A 21 6.39 1.80 12.51
CA LEU A 21 7.44 1.13 11.73
C LEU A 21 8.84 1.70 12.06
N ASP A 22 8.93 3.01 12.23
CA ASP A 22 10.18 3.71 12.58
C ASP A 22 10.66 3.31 13.98
N ASP A 23 9.75 3.25 14.95
CA ASP A 23 9.99 2.81 16.33
C ASP A 23 10.36 1.32 16.46
N ALA A 24 10.00 0.49 15.46
CA ALA A 24 10.31 -0.92 15.45
C ALA A 24 11.81 -1.19 15.26
N ALA A 25 12.32 -2.21 15.95
CA ALA A 25 13.69 -2.69 15.74
C ALA A 25 13.91 -3.06 14.25
N PRO A 26 15.09 -2.80 13.66
CA PRO A 26 15.32 -3.01 12.23
C PRO A 26 14.98 -4.42 11.72
N ASP A 27 15.21 -5.45 12.54
CA ASP A 27 14.92 -6.85 12.23
C ASP A 27 13.43 -7.22 12.36
N ALA A 28 12.63 -6.40 13.05
CA ALA A 28 11.18 -6.57 13.19
C ALA A 28 10.38 -5.91 12.05
N ARG A 29 10.93 -4.88 11.39
CA ARG A 29 10.23 -4.07 10.36
C ARG A 29 9.66 -4.90 9.22
N LEU A 30 10.40 -5.88 8.71
CA LEU A 30 9.92 -6.77 7.64
C LEU A 30 8.71 -7.60 8.08
N GLY A 31 8.74 -8.09 9.33
CA GLY A 31 7.62 -8.82 9.93
C GLY A 31 6.38 -7.93 10.05
N LEU A 32 6.56 -6.70 10.53
CA LEU A 32 5.48 -5.72 10.67
C LEU A 32 4.79 -5.44 9.33
N VAL A 33 5.54 -5.13 8.28
CA VAL A 33 4.97 -4.89 6.93
C VAL A 33 4.23 -6.13 6.43
N ARG A 34 4.82 -7.32 6.56
CA ARG A 34 4.18 -8.56 6.13
C ARG A 34 2.87 -8.80 6.87
N ASP A 35 2.87 -8.64 8.19
CA ASP A 35 1.71 -8.92 9.03
C ASP A 35 0.58 -7.90 8.79
N THR A 36 0.91 -6.63 8.52
CA THR A 36 -0.06 -5.61 8.07
C THR A 36 -0.73 -6.01 6.75
N LEU A 37 0.05 -6.38 5.73
CA LEU A 37 -0.50 -6.79 4.43
C LEU A 37 -1.36 -8.05 4.55
N ALA A 38 -0.90 -9.04 5.33
CA ALA A 38 -1.64 -10.28 5.55
C ALA A 38 -2.96 -10.04 6.27
N ARG A 39 -2.99 -9.17 7.30
CA ARG A 39 -4.21 -8.82 8.02
C ARG A 39 -5.31 -8.29 7.09
N ALA A 40 -4.96 -7.40 6.15
CA ALA A 40 -5.91 -6.93 5.16
C ALA A 40 -6.32 -8.06 4.19
N ALA A 41 -5.35 -8.77 3.59
CA ALA A 41 -5.61 -9.81 2.60
C ALA A 41 -6.48 -10.97 3.14
N ASP A 42 -6.29 -11.36 4.41
CA ASP A 42 -6.99 -12.47 5.06
C ASP A 42 -8.36 -12.08 5.63
N THR A 43 -8.77 -10.82 5.54
CA THR A 43 -10.06 -10.35 6.03
C THR A 43 -11.20 -10.85 5.12
N LEU A 44 -11.96 -11.85 5.58
CA LEU A 44 -13.07 -12.46 4.82
C LEU A 44 -14.38 -11.68 4.89
N GLY A 45 -14.54 -10.84 5.92
CA GLY A 45 -15.76 -10.08 6.22
C GLY A 45 -15.63 -8.61 5.86
N TYR A 46 -16.25 -7.73 6.63
CA TYR A 46 -16.05 -6.29 6.53
C TYR A 46 -14.58 -5.92 6.78
N LEU A 47 -13.97 -5.15 5.88
CA LEU A 47 -12.61 -4.63 6.06
C LEU A 47 -12.70 -3.20 6.60
N ASP A 48 -12.27 -3.01 7.84
CA ASP A 48 -12.24 -1.70 8.49
C ASP A 48 -11.26 -0.75 7.80
N ALA A 49 -11.59 0.55 7.79
CA ALA A 49 -10.83 1.56 7.07
C ALA A 49 -9.39 1.66 7.56
N ASP A 50 -9.18 1.58 8.88
CA ASP A 50 -7.84 1.66 9.45
C ASP A 50 -6.94 0.52 8.94
N VAL A 51 -7.48 -0.70 8.87
CA VAL A 51 -6.74 -1.87 8.33
C VAL A 51 -6.42 -1.68 6.84
N ALA A 52 -7.35 -1.09 6.09
CA ALA A 52 -7.18 -0.81 4.68
C ALA A 52 -6.14 0.29 4.42
N ASP A 53 -6.16 1.38 5.19
CA ASP A 53 -5.20 2.49 5.09
C ASP A 53 -3.77 2.02 5.38
N GLU A 54 -3.57 1.26 6.47
CA GLU A 54 -2.28 0.66 6.80
C GLU A 54 -1.78 -0.28 5.68
N ALA A 55 -2.68 -1.06 5.08
CA ALA A 55 -2.33 -1.95 3.99
C ALA A 55 -1.95 -1.19 2.71
N VAL A 56 -2.60 -0.06 2.40
CA VAL A 56 -2.25 0.80 1.27
C VAL A 56 -0.87 1.41 1.49
N ALA A 57 -0.56 1.92 2.69
CA ALA A 57 0.75 2.44 3.05
C ALA A 57 1.85 1.36 2.95
N ALA A 58 1.62 0.19 3.54
CA ALA A 58 2.53 -0.95 3.48
C ALA A 58 2.77 -1.41 2.03
N ALA A 59 1.73 -1.48 1.21
CA ALA A 59 1.84 -1.86 -0.21
C ALA A 59 2.60 -0.82 -1.03
N ALA A 60 2.48 0.48 -0.69
CA ALA A 60 3.26 1.54 -1.31
C ALA A 60 4.77 1.39 -1.04
N LEU A 61 5.18 1.00 0.17
CA LEU A 61 6.58 0.72 0.48
C LEU A 61 7.13 -0.47 -0.33
N VAL A 62 6.32 -1.51 -0.55
CA VAL A 62 6.70 -2.64 -1.42
C VAL A 62 6.80 -2.19 -2.88
N ALA A 63 5.84 -1.38 -3.34
CA ALA A 63 5.80 -0.87 -4.71
C ALA A 63 6.99 0.04 -5.01
N ALA A 64 7.43 0.87 -4.04
CA ALA A 64 8.60 1.74 -4.16
C ALA A 64 9.91 0.98 -4.48
N GLN A 65 10.00 -0.30 -4.08
CA GLN A 65 11.15 -1.16 -4.34
C GLN A 65 11.03 -1.93 -5.67
N CYS A 66 9.93 -1.76 -6.41
CA CYS A 66 9.70 -2.39 -7.70
C CYS A 66 10.10 -1.47 -8.88
N PRO A 67 10.40 -2.02 -10.07
CA PRO A 67 10.65 -1.21 -11.26
C PRO A 67 9.46 -0.30 -11.59
N GLY A 68 9.70 1.01 -11.68
CA GLY A 68 8.66 2.02 -11.90
C GLY A 68 7.86 2.39 -10.65
N GLY A 69 8.32 1.97 -9.46
CA GLY A 69 7.83 2.46 -8.19
C GLY A 69 8.27 3.89 -7.92
N GLU A 70 7.39 4.65 -7.28
CA GLU A 70 7.71 5.96 -6.72
C GLU A 70 8.22 5.79 -5.28
N PRO A 71 9.18 6.62 -4.82
CA PRO A 71 9.62 6.59 -3.44
C PRO A 71 8.46 6.91 -2.49
N ALA A 72 8.60 6.47 -1.23
CA ALA A 72 7.67 6.85 -0.18
C ALA A 72 7.61 8.38 0.00
N ASP A 73 6.48 8.88 0.49
CA ASP A 73 6.34 10.31 0.76
C ASP A 73 7.40 10.75 1.79
N PRO A 74 8.15 11.83 1.54
CA PRO A 74 9.24 12.25 2.43
C PRO A 74 8.79 12.99 3.70
N HIS A 75 7.50 13.31 3.85
CA HIS A 75 6.95 14.01 5.02
C HIS A 75 6.08 13.11 5.88
N TYR A 76 5.32 12.20 5.26
CA TYR A 76 4.36 11.35 5.97
C TYR A 76 4.64 9.85 5.82
N GLY A 77 5.64 9.47 5.02
CA GLY A 77 6.18 8.11 5.01
C GLY A 77 7.16 7.86 6.17
N PRO A 78 7.74 6.65 6.25
CA PRO A 78 8.72 6.31 7.30
C PRO A 78 10.02 7.10 7.15
N ASP A 79 10.54 7.60 8.27
CA ASP A 79 11.82 8.31 8.36
C ASP A 79 13.01 7.35 8.37
N GLU A 80 12.81 6.14 8.89
CA GLU A 80 13.87 5.16 9.08
C GLU A 80 14.02 4.20 7.89
N PRO A 81 15.21 3.57 7.72
CA PRO A 81 15.44 2.65 6.60
C PRO A 81 14.45 1.47 6.58
N VAL A 82 13.77 1.32 5.44
CA VAL A 82 12.88 0.18 5.15
C VAL A 82 13.73 -1.00 4.64
N PRO A 83 13.55 -2.23 5.15
CA PRO A 83 14.29 -3.40 4.69
C PRO A 83 13.90 -3.80 3.25
N ASP A 84 14.55 -4.82 2.69
CA ASP A 84 14.13 -5.41 1.41
C ASP A 84 12.75 -6.07 1.57
N LEU A 85 11.75 -5.51 0.89
CA LEU A 85 10.37 -5.98 0.91
C LEU A 85 9.95 -6.65 -0.41
N THR A 86 10.88 -6.84 -1.36
CA THR A 86 10.55 -7.32 -2.71
C THR A 86 9.88 -8.70 -2.71
N ALA A 87 10.18 -9.53 -1.70
CA ALA A 87 9.53 -10.83 -1.48
C ALA A 87 8.02 -10.72 -1.15
N LEU A 88 7.56 -9.56 -0.66
CA LEU A 88 6.17 -9.32 -0.29
C LEU A 88 5.31 -8.81 -1.46
N ARG A 89 5.87 -8.66 -2.66
CA ARG A 89 5.17 -8.08 -3.82
C ARG A 89 3.81 -8.72 -4.13
N ALA A 90 3.74 -10.05 -4.10
CA ALA A 90 2.49 -10.76 -4.36
C ALA A 90 1.45 -10.53 -3.24
N LEU A 91 1.90 -10.50 -1.99
CA LEU A 91 1.05 -10.26 -0.83
C LEU A 91 0.54 -8.81 -0.83
N ALA A 92 1.38 -7.84 -1.20
CA ALA A 92 0.99 -6.45 -1.35
C ALA A 92 -0.11 -6.27 -2.41
N LEU A 93 0.04 -6.95 -3.55
CA LEU A 93 -1.00 -6.94 -4.58
C LEU A 93 -2.32 -7.55 -4.08
N GLN A 94 -2.26 -8.67 -3.36
CA GLN A 94 -3.44 -9.31 -2.75
C GLN A 94 -4.13 -8.39 -1.73
N ALA A 95 -3.36 -7.68 -0.90
CA ALA A 95 -3.90 -6.74 0.07
C ALA A 95 -4.64 -5.58 -0.63
N LEU A 96 -4.04 -4.99 -1.68
CA LEU A 96 -4.70 -3.93 -2.47
C LEU A 96 -5.93 -4.43 -3.23
N ASP A 97 -5.89 -5.65 -3.78
CA ASP A 97 -7.05 -6.28 -4.40
C ASP A 97 -8.19 -6.43 -3.38
N ARG A 98 -7.86 -6.81 -2.14
CA ARG A 98 -8.83 -6.92 -1.05
C ARG A 98 -9.37 -5.57 -0.62
N VAL A 99 -8.54 -4.53 -0.47
CA VAL A 99 -8.98 -3.14 -0.18
C VAL A 99 -10.01 -2.64 -1.20
N MET A 100 -9.81 -3.01 -2.47
CA MET A 100 -10.65 -2.61 -3.60
C MET A 100 -11.86 -3.54 -3.85
N THR A 101 -12.19 -4.42 -2.90
CA THR A 101 -13.31 -5.36 -2.99
C THR A 101 -14.28 -5.17 -1.83
N ASP A 102 -15.58 -5.06 -2.12
CA ASP A 102 -16.62 -4.99 -1.09
C ASP A 102 -16.75 -6.33 -0.32
N PRO A 103 -17.05 -6.28 0.99
CA PRO A 103 -17.25 -5.09 1.81
C PRO A 103 -15.92 -4.50 2.32
N SER A 104 -15.74 -3.18 2.16
CA SER A 104 -14.53 -2.44 2.55
C SER A 104 -14.92 -1.01 2.94
N GLU A 105 -14.71 -0.65 4.20
CA GLU A 105 -15.08 0.66 4.73
C GLU A 105 -14.35 1.78 4.00
N LEU A 106 -13.04 1.65 3.78
CA LEU A 106 -12.26 2.67 3.08
C LEU A 106 -12.77 2.90 1.65
N LEU A 107 -13.13 1.81 0.95
CA LEU A 107 -13.73 1.88 -0.38
C LEU A 107 -15.10 2.57 -0.34
N GLU A 108 -15.94 2.22 0.64
CA GLU A 108 -17.24 2.85 0.86
C GLU A 108 -17.12 4.34 1.18
N LEU A 109 -16.14 4.74 2.00
CA LEU A 109 -15.88 6.14 2.37
C LEU A 109 -15.46 6.97 1.15
N TRP A 110 -14.55 6.46 0.31
CA TRP A 110 -14.13 7.15 -0.91
C TRP A 110 -15.24 7.20 -1.97
N ALA A 111 -16.11 6.20 -2.03
CA ALA A 111 -17.27 6.20 -2.91
C ALA A 111 -18.34 7.25 -2.52
N GLN A 112 -18.35 7.70 -1.25
CA GLN A 112 -19.23 8.76 -0.76
C GLN A 112 -18.69 10.17 -1.02
N SER A 113 -17.49 10.28 -1.58
CA SER A 113 -16.80 11.55 -1.91
C SER A 113 -16.34 11.57 -3.38
N ASP A 114 -15.49 12.53 -3.76
CA ASP A 114 -14.76 12.50 -5.05
C ASP A 114 -13.54 11.56 -4.95
N GLY A 115 -13.81 10.24 -4.86
CA GLY A 115 -12.78 9.22 -4.68
C GLY A 115 -12.02 8.82 -5.94
N ALA A 116 -12.33 9.40 -7.11
CA ALA A 116 -11.66 9.03 -8.37
C ALA A 116 -10.13 9.18 -8.32
N PRO A 117 -9.55 10.24 -7.71
CA PRO A 117 -8.10 10.36 -7.60
C PRO A 117 -7.47 9.30 -6.67
N TRP A 118 -8.14 8.96 -5.57
CA TRP A 118 -7.70 7.89 -4.66
C TRP A 118 -7.72 6.52 -5.35
N HIS A 119 -8.81 6.19 -6.06
CA HIS A 119 -8.89 4.98 -6.87
C HIS A 119 -7.75 4.90 -7.91
N ALA A 120 -7.43 6.02 -8.55
CA ALA A 120 -6.32 6.09 -9.49
C ALA A 120 -4.97 5.85 -8.80
N ALA A 121 -4.78 6.37 -7.58
CA ALA A 121 -3.57 6.14 -6.78
C ALA A 121 -3.40 4.65 -6.43
N VAL A 122 -4.44 3.99 -5.90
CA VAL A 122 -4.38 2.56 -5.57
C VAL A 122 -4.15 1.70 -6.82
N ASN A 123 -4.79 2.02 -7.95
CA ASN A 123 -4.58 1.28 -9.20
C ASN A 123 -3.17 1.45 -9.79
N ARG A 124 -2.51 2.60 -9.57
CA ARG A 124 -1.09 2.75 -9.92
C ARG A 124 -0.21 1.81 -9.12
N LEU A 125 -0.43 1.71 -7.80
CA LEU A 125 0.29 0.76 -6.94
C LEU A 125 0.10 -0.69 -7.42
N ARG A 126 -1.15 -1.11 -7.69
CA ARG A 126 -1.46 -2.45 -8.22
C ARG A 126 -0.74 -2.73 -9.54
N SER A 127 -0.67 -1.73 -10.42
CA SER A 127 0.05 -1.84 -11.70
C SER A 127 1.55 -2.03 -11.52
N THR A 128 2.17 -1.26 -10.61
CA THR A 128 3.59 -1.40 -10.25
C THR A 128 3.88 -2.77 -9.61
N LEU A 129 2.98 -3.26 -8.76
CA LEU A 129 3.11 -4.55 -8.08
C LEU A 129 2.82 -5.75 -9.00
N THR A 130 2.16 -5.56 -10.14
CA THR A 130 1.92 -6.65 -11.09
C THR A 130 3.22 -7.03 -11.82
N PRO A 131 3.67 -8.31 -11.75
CA PRO A 131 4.83 -8.75 -12.50
C PRO A 131 4.63 -8.52 -13.99
N ARG A 132 5.57 -7.81 -14.64
CA ARG A 132 5.54 -7.70 -16.10
C ARG A 132 6.01 -9.04 -16.68
N PRO A 133 5.28 -9.64 -17.63
CA PRO A 133 5.79 -10.81 -18.33
C PRO A 133 7.13 -10.45 -19.00
N PRO A 134 8.14 -11.33 -18.95
CA PRO A 134 9.37 -11.09 -19.67
C PRO A 134 9.09 -11.12 -21.17
N GLY A 135 9.21 -9.98 -21.86
CA GLY A 135 9.36 -9.97 -23.32
C GLY A 135 8.54 -8.99 -24.17
N GLU A 136 8.42 -7.71 -23.80
CA GLU A 136 8.09 -6.67 -24.80
C GLU A 136 9.25 -5.70 -24.94
N GLN A 137 10.27 -6.15 -25.68
CA GLN A 137 11.22 -5.22 -26.30
C GLN A 137 10.54 -4.63 -27.54
N PRO A 138 10.48 -3.29 -27.69
CA PRO A 138 9.96 -2.71 -28.92
C PRO A 138 10.85 -3.15 -30.07
N ARG A 139 10.27 -3.88 -31.03
CA ARG A 139 10.95 -4.13 -32.32
C ARG A 139 11.01 -2.80 -33.06
N LEU A 140 12.19 -2.20 -33.07
CA LEU A 140 12.54 -1.17 -34.03
C LEU A 140 12.61 -1.83 -35.41
N THR A 141 11.64 -1.53 -36.27
CA THR A 141 11.74 -1.67 -37.73
C THR A 141 12.27 -0.39 -38.35
#